data_AF-H6D635-F1
#
_entry.id   AF-H6D635-F1
#
_cell.length_a   1.000
_cell.length_b   1.000
_cell.length_c   1.000
_cell.angle_alpha   90.00
_cell.angle_beta   90.00
_cell.angle_gamma   90.00
#
_symmetry.space_group_name_H-M   'P 1'
#
loop_
_entity.id
_entity.type
_entity.pdbx_description
1 polymer ?
#
loop_
_entity_poly.entity_id
_entity_poly.type
_entity_poly.pdbx_seq_one_letter_code
_entity_poly.pdbx_strand_id
1 'polypeptide(L)'
;SLEIYPTQLSDEGEYKCRIVVWDNTGNSTEPSVPISKEARMMLKVNVPPEKVEITHLTSGRNLSLRCKSEGAKPPADILWTKTSPDGVETEIPDLSKTREIEPAGELYDTAEQIFYQLQENEMIAKISCVVRHHNTNTTIYKNITFVSPAIQNALKVTIQRFAEPVLYSSIENQDGQDNKAGLVKISADSGFKVPYNTSVTLKASAPGIFPEPRYLWWVGDQTGIAGRELHIDNLEEDKSYYVLAENPLGRVVLEVPVHITTSDYSQWNDSSRDGDAMVTDTTEGLDTGAIIGIV
;
A
#
# COMPACT_ATOMS: atom_id res chain seq x y z
N SER A 1 36.91 33.62 14.66
CA SER A 1 35.56 33.04 14.52
C SER A 1 35.53 31.69 15.21
N LEU A 2 34.37 31.25 15.70
CA LEU A 2 34.17 29.89 16.20
C LEU A 2 33.49 29.08 15.10
N GLU A 3 33.96 27.86 14.86
CA GLU A 3 33.38 26.90 13.91
C GLU A 3 33.13 25.58 14.64
N ILE A 4 31.95 24.98 14.44
CA ILE A 4 31.53 23.74 15.09
C ILE A 4 31.15 22.76 13.98
N TYR A 5 31.95 21.72 13.79
CA TYR A 5 31.73 20.72 12.75
C TYR A 5 32.36 19.36 13.12
N PRO A 6 31.64 18.24 12.95
CA PRO A 6 30.21 18.13 12.60
C PRO A 6 29.31 18.54 13.78
N THR A 7 28.16 19.15 13.49
CA THR A 7 27.19 19.56 14.51
C THR A 7 26.45 18.34 15.08
N GLN A 8 26.31 18.30 16.40
CA GLN A 8 25.60 17.27 17.17
C GLN A 8 24.50 17.92 18.01
N LEU A 9 23.49 17.13 18.42
CA LEU A 9 22.41 17.63 19.28
C LEU A 9 22.93 18.29 20.57
N SER A 10 23.97 17.70 21.17
CA SER A 10 24.62 18.23 22.39
C SER A 10 25.31 19.58 22.21
N ASP A 11 25.51 20.06 20.97
CA ASP A 11 26.08 21.37 20.71
C ASP A 11 25.06 22.49 20.93
N GLU A 12 23.77 22.17 21.05
CA GLU A 12 22.71 23.15 21.35
C GLU A 12 22.93 23.84 22.70
N GLY A 13 22.88 25.17 22.71
CA GLY A 13 23.07 25.94 23.94
C GLY A 13 23.54 27.37 23.76
N GLU A 14 23.78 28.03 24.89
CA GLU A 14 24.26 29.42 24.96
C GLU A 14 25.80 29.46 24.88
N TYR A 15 26.32 30.04 23.80
CA TYR A 15 27.75 30.29 23.60
C TYR A 15 28.11 31.71 24.03
N LYS A 16 29.27 31.86 24.70
CA LYS A 16 29.76 33.15 25.22
C LYS A 16 31.15 33.46 24.67
N CYS A 17 31.28 34.60 24.01
CA CYS A 17 32.56 35.16 23.60
C CYS A 17 32.94 36.29 24.57
N ARG A 18 34.04 36.12 25.30
CA ARG A 18 34.57 37.14 26.23
C ARG A 18 35.92 37.66 25.74
N ILE A 19 36.01 38.96 25.55
CA ILE A 19 37.24 39.67 25.21
C ILE A 19 37.71 40.40 26.46
N VAL A 20 38.97 40.20 26.85
CA VAL A 20 39.61 40.90 27.98
C VAL A 20 40.79 41.69 27.42
N VAL A 21 40.78 43.00 27.60
CA VAL A 21 41.85 43.91 27.16
C VAL A 21 42.61 44.40 28.38
N TRP A 22 43.93 44.22 28.36
CA TRP A 22 44.86 44.74 29.35
C TRP A 22 45.44 46.06 28.85
N ASP A 23 45.30 47.13 29.63
CA ASP A 23 45.89 48.42 29.32
C ASP A 23 47.35 48.45 29.80
N ASN A 24 48.30 48.23 28.88
CA ASN A 24 49.73 48.31 29.15
C ASN A 24 50.31 49.70 28.79
N THR A 25 49.47 50.69 28.51
CA THR A 25 49.89 52.02 28.07
C THR A 25 50.07 52.98 29.25
N GLY A 26 51.12 52.78 30.03
CA GLY A 26 51.57 53.82 30.96
C GLY A 26 52.58 53.34 31.96
N ASN A 27 53.58 54.17 32.23
CA ASN A 27 54.61 54.04 33.27
C ASN A 27 54.00 54.17 34.69
N SER A 28 52.87 53.48 34.93
CA SER A 28 52.04 53.53 36.13
C SER A 28 52.42 52.41 37.08
N THR A 29 52.63 52.74 38.35
CA THR A 29 52.86 51.80 39.45
C THR A 29 51.58 51.12 39.95
N GLU A 30 50.42 51.43 39.37
CA GLU A 30 49.13 50.85 39.74
C GLU A 30 48.72 49.71 38.79
N PRO A 31 48.18 48.58 39.31
CA PRO A 31 47.76 47.47 38.47
C PRO A 31 46.60 47.88 37.55
N SER A 32 46.81 47.78 36.24
CA SER A 32 45.81 48.07 35.21
C SER A 32 44.56 47.21 35.41
N VAL A 33 43.37 47.84 35.50
CA VAL A 33 42.09 47.12 35.56
C VAL A 33 41.72 46.62 34.15
N PRO A 34 41.56 45.31 33.92
CA PRO A 34 41.22 44.79 32.61
C PRO A 34 39.78 45.16 32.21
N ILE A 35 39.60 45.64 30.98
CA ILE A 35 38.28 45.90 30.40
C ILE A 35 37.78 44.60 29.75
N SER A 36 36.63 44.08 30.20
CA SER A 36 36.01 42.90 29.59
C SER A 36 34.74 43.25 28.81
N LYS A 37 34.59 42.73 27.58
CA LYS A 37 33.34 42.73 26.81
C LYS A 37 32.88 41.31 26.56
N GLU A 38 31.58 41.07 26.62
CA GLU A 38 30.97 39.75 26.39
C GLU A 38 29.89 39.85 25.31
N ALA A 39 29.82 38.84 24.43
CA ALA A 39 28.74 38.62 23.48
C ALA A 39 28.20 37.19 23.65
N ARG A 40 26.88 37.02 23.49
CA ARG A 40 26.20 35.71 23.64
C ARG A 40 25.45 35.32 22.37
N MET A 41 25.37 34.01 22.12
CA MET A 41 24.68 33.40 20.99
C MET A 41 23.94 32.16 21.47
N MET A 42 22.73 31.91 20.95
CA MET A 42 22.03 30.64 21.16
C MET A 42 22.15 29.80 19.90
N LEU A 43 22.84 28.66 19.97
CA LEU A 43 22.85 27.68 18.90
C LEU A 43 21.66 26.75 19.05
N LYS A 44 20.86 26.59 17.99
CA LYS A 44 19.81 25.57 17.89
C LYS A 44 20.19 24.56 16.83
N VAL A 45 20.07 23.28 17.15
CA VAL A 45 20.38 22.17 16.26
C VAL A 45 19.06 21.62 15.71
N ASN A 46 18.92 21.61 14.39
CA ASN A 46 17.74 21.08 13.71
C ASN A 46 18.06 19.75 13.07
N VAL A 47 17.15 18.79 13.16
CA VAL A 47 17.31 17.41 12.68
C VAL A 47 16.16 17.12 11.71
N PRO A 48 16.45 16.72 10.46
CA PRO A 48 15.41 16.30 9.54
C PRO A 48 14.76 14.98 10.02
N PRO A 49 13.54 14.65 9.58
CA PRO A 49 12.96 13.34 9.85
C PRO A 49 13.88 12.21 9.40
N GLU A 50 14.07 11.22 10.26
CA GLU A 50 14.87 10.04 9.97
C GLU A 50 14.08 9.05 9.09
N LYS A 51 12.81 8.85 9.46
CA LYS A 51 11.97 7.83 8.86
C LYS A 51 10.54 8.33 8.70
N VAL A 52 9.93 7.93 7.59
CA VAL A 52 8.51 8.18 7.32
C VAL A 52 7.83 6.89 6.92
N GLU A 53 6.74 6.56 7.59
CA GLU A 53 5.93 5.38 7.32
C GLU A 53 4.48 5.76 7.07
N ILE A 54 3.81 4.94 6.25
CA ILE A 54 2.36 5.02 6.07
C ILE A 54 1.77 3.66 6.40
N THR A 55 0.76 3.67 7.26
CA THR A 55 -0.12 2.53 7.51
C THR A 55 -1.52 2.85 6.99
N HIS A 56 -2.20 1.84 6.45
CA HIS A 56 -3.54 2.01 5.89
C HIS A 56 -4.42 0.80 6.16
N LEU A 57 -5.71 1.08 6.34
CA LEU A 57 -6.77 0.08 6.39
C LEU A 57 -7.86 0.48 5.40
N THR A 58 -8.34 -0.50 4.63
CA THR A 58 -9.36 -0.27 3.59
C THR A 58 -10.58 -1.13 3.85
N SER A 59 -11.75 -0.52 3.86
CA SER A 59 -13.04 -1.22 3.91
C SER A 59 -13.98 -0.63 2.87
N GLY A 60 -14.07 -1.29 1.71
CA GLY A 60 -14.83 -0.77 0.57
C GLY A 60 -14.31 0.60 0.12
N ARG A 61 -15.16 1.63 0.19
CA ARG A 61 -14.83 3.03 -0.17
C ARG A 61 -14.24 3.85 0.98
N ASN A 62 -14.12 3.27 2.18
CA ASN A 62 -13.59 3.97 3.35
C ASN A 62 -12.13 3.60 3.57
N LEU A 63 -11.26 4.61 3.60
CA LEU A 63 -9.84 4.49 3.89
C LEU A 63 -9.54 5.13 5.25
N SER A 64 -8.80 4.42 6.09
CA SER A 64 -8.15 4.99 7.27
C SER A 64 -6.65 5.00 6.99
N LEU A 65 -6.06 6.19 6.86
CA LEU A 65 -4.66 6.38 6.50
C LEU A 65 -3.94 7.07 7.65
N ARG A 66 -2.80 6.52 8.09
CA ARG A 66 -1.95 7.14 9.12
C ARG A 66 -0.53 7.26 8.59
N CYS A 67 0.02 8.47 8.68
CA CYS A 67 1.41 8.74 8.33
C CYS A 67 2.18 9.10 9.60
N LYS A 68 3.35 8.50 9.79
CA LYS A 68 4.23 8.76 10.93
C LYS A 68 5.59 9.23 10.42
N SER A 69 6.05 10.37 10.92
CA SER A 69 7.38 10.95 10.73
C SER A 69 8.14 10.82 12.04
N GLU A 70 9.34 10.25 12.03
CA GLU A 70 10.11 9.95 13.24
C GLU A 70 11.40 10.78 13.33
N GLY A 71 11.79 11.13 14.56
CA GLY A 71 13.12 11.69 14.85
C GLY A 71 13.39 13.11 14.35
N ALA A 72 12.38 13.95 14.14
CA ALA A 72 12.56 15.31 13.65
C ALA A 72 12.79 16.32 14.79
N LYS A 73 13.55 17.39 14.53
CA LYS A 73 13.69 18.53 15.46
C LYS A 73 13.78 19.85 14.67
N PRO A 74 12.80 20.76 14.79
CA PRO A 74 11.48 20.62 15.46
C PRO A 74 10.57 19.55 14.81
N PRO A 75 9.35 19.27 15.36
CA PRO A 75 8.41 18.36 14.73
C PRO A 75 8.13 18.72 13.26
N ALA A 76 8.13 17.73 12.38
CA ALA A 76 7.81 17.94 10.98
C ALA A 76 6.30 18.10 10.73
N ASP A 77 5.96 18.77 9.64
CA ASP A 77 4.59 18.97 9.18
C ASP A 77 4.19 17.87 8.19
N ILE A 78 2.95 17.42 8.27
CA ILE A 78 2.39 16.38 7.42
C ILE A 78 1.27 16.98 6.57
N LEU A 79 1.30 16.71 5.27
CA LEU A 79 0.27 17.10 4.32
C LEU A 79 -0.15 15.89 3.49
N TRP A 80 -1.45 15.68 3.36
CA TRP A 80 -2.01 14.64 2.49
C TRP A 80 -2.42 15.20 1.14
N THR A 81 -1.93 14.57 0.08
CA THR A 81 -2.27 14.90 -1.30
C THR A 81 -2.81 13.67 -2.02
N LYS A 82 -3.64 13.89 -3.02
CA LYS A 82 -4.08 12.86 -3.97
C LYS A 82 -3.62 13.26 -5.37
N THR A 83 -3.27 12.27 -6.18
CA THR A 83 -2.90 12.47 -7.57
C THR A 83 -3.85 11.68 -8.45
N SER A 84 -4.48 12.36 -9.40
CA SER A 84 -5.32 11.74 -10.42
C SER A 84 -4.47 11.03 -11.48
N PRO A 85 -5.07 10.15 -12.31
CA PRO A 85 -4.33 9.40 -13.34
C PRO A 85 -3.62 10.25 -14.41
N ASP A 86 -4.10 11.47 -14.65
CA ASP A 86 -3.48 12.47 -15.52
C ASP A 86 -2.27 13.19 -14.87
N GLY A 87 -1.94 12.84 -13.62
CA GLY A 87 -0.79 13.38 -12.89
C GLY A 87 -1.07 14.67 -12.12
N VAL A 88 -2.31 15.14 -12.08
CA VAL A 88 -2.67 16.36 -11.33
C VAL A 88 -2.68 16.05 -9.83
N GLU A 89 -1.81 16.72 -9.07
CA GLU A 89 -1.74 16.62 -7.63
C GLU A 89 -2.62 17.68 -6.97
N THR A 90 -3.44 17.27 -6.01
CA THR A 90 -4.32 18.14 -5.23
C THR A 90 -4.22 17.78 -3.76
N GLU A 91 -4.24 18.79 -2.89
CA GLU A 91 -4.42 18.55 -1.46
C GLU A 91 -5.80 17.94 -1.21
N ILE A 92 -5.93 17.09 -0.19
CA ILE A 92 -7.22 16.52 0.19
C ILE A 92 -7.89 17.47 1.21
N PRO A 93 -8.95 18.22 0.82
CA PRO A 93 -9.61 19.18 1.71
C PRO A 93 -10.54 18.50 2.72
N ASP A 94 -10.93 19.23 3.78
CA ASP A 94 -12.01 18.89 4.71
C ASP A 94 -11.94 17.51 5.39
N LEU A 95 -10.72 17.01 5.61
CA LEU A 95 -10.52 15.77 6.35
C LEU A 95 -10.72 16.00 7.85
N SER A 96 -11.41 15.06 8.51
CA SER A 96 -11.18 14.86 9.95
C SER A 96 -9.76 14.35 10.10
N LYS A 97 -8.89 15.20 10.67
CA LYS A 97 -7.48 14.88 10.91
C LYS A 97 -7.23 14.79 12.39
N THR A 98 -6.52 13.75 12.80
CA THR A 98 -5.97 13.65 14.15
C THR A 98 -4.46 13.74 14.02
N ARG A 99 -3.88 14.81 14.58
CA ARG A 99 -2.43 15.00 14.66
C ARG A 99 -1.94 14.70 16.05
N GLU A 100 -0.90 13.89 16.13
CA GLU A 100 -0.21 13.49 17.36
C GLU A 100 1.25 13.91 17.24
N ILE A 101 1.80 14.50 18.31
CA ILE A 101 3.22 14.82 18.41
C ILE A 101 3.72 14.18 19.70
N GLU A 102 4.62 13.21 19.56
CA GLU A 102 5.19 12.43 20.65
C GLU A 102 6.66 12.81 20.82
N PRO A 103 7.09 13.24 22.02
CA PRO A 103 8.51 13.45 22.31
C PRO A 103 9.29 12.12 22.28
N ALA A 104 10.40 12.10 21.55
CA ALA A 104 11.35 10.99 21.48
C ALA A 104 12.73 11.46 21.95
N GLY A 105 12.86 11.67 23.27
CA GLY A 105 14.04 12.33 23.84
C GLY A 105 14.07 13.82 23.50
N GLU A 106 15.10 14.28 22.79
CA GLU A 106 15.22 15.65 22.27
C GLU A 106 14.60 15.85 20.88
N LEU A 107 14.15 14.75 20.27
CA LEU A 107 13.50 14.70 18.96
C LEU A 107 11.99 14.52 19.10
N TYR A 108 11.29 14.54 17.98
CA TYR A 108 9.84 14.42 17.93
C TYR A 108 9.39 13.46 16.82
N ASP A 109 8.43 12.62 17.18
CA ASP A 109 7.64 11.85 16.25
C ASP A 109 6.32 12.58 16.00
N THR A 110 6.01 12.86 14.74
CA THR A 110 4.71 13.43 14.33
C THR A 110 3.91 12.36 13.61
N ALA A 111 2.68 12.10 14.03
CA ALA A 111 1.74 11.28 13.29
C ALA A 111 0.50 12.08 12.87
N GLU A 112 -0.02 11.81 11.68
CA GLU A 112 -1.30 12.35 11.23
C GLU A 112 -2.16 11.22 10.65
N GLN A 113 -3.37 11.07 11.20
CA GLN A 113 -4.36 10.12 10.75
C GLN A 113 -5.54 10.83 10.10
N ILE A 114 -5.97 10.31 8.95
CA ILE A 114 -7.11 10.81 8.19
C ILE A 114 -8.07 9.67 7.86
N PHE A 115 -9.36 10.00 7.81
CA PHE A 115 -10.40 9.12 7.30
C PHE A 115 -10.90 9.68 5.97
N TYR A 116 -10.69 8.93 4.90
CA TYR A 116 -11.04 9.35 3.54
C TYR A 116 -12.09 8.43 2.94
N GLN A 117 -13.21 9.01 2.50
CA GLN A 117 -14.25 8.28 1.79
C GLN A 117 -14.15 8.57 0.29
N LEU A 118 -13.79 7.55 -0.48
CA LEU A 118 -13.65 7.61 -1.93
C LEU A 118 -15.02 7.90 -2.58
N GLN A 119 -15.08 8.84 -3.51
CA GLN A 119 -16.30 9.06 -4.30
C GLN A 119 -16.45 7.99 -5.41
N GLU A 120 -17.68 7.76 -5.88
CA GLU A 120 -18.00 6.61 -6.75
C GLU A 120 -17.33 6.71 -8.12
N ASN A 121 -17.15 7.94 -8.58
CA ASN A 121 -16.52 8.31 -9.83
C ASN A 121 -15.12 8.92 -9.62
N GLU A 122 -14.57 8.83 -8.40
CA GLU A 122 -13.28 9.41 -8.10
C GLU A 122 -12.15 8.56 -8.68
N MET A 123 -11.29 9.19 -9.47
CA MET A 123 -10.13 8.55 -10.07
C MET A 123 -8.88 9.00 -9.33
N ILE A 124 -8.27 8.08 -8.58
CA ILE A 124 -7.04 8.35 -7.82
C ILE A 124 -5.99 7.32 -8.25
N ALA A 125 -4.84 7.80 -8.71
CA ALA A 125 -3.67 6.96 -8.99
C ALA A 125 -2.86 6.70 -7.70
N LYS A 126 -2.69 7.74 -6.88
CA LYS A 126 -2.00 7.64 -5.59
C LYS A 126 -2.50 8.65 -4.57
N ILE A 127 -2.40 8.30 -3.30
CA ILE A 127 -2.45 9.24 -2.17
C ILE A 127 -1.04 9.33 -1.60
N SER A 128 -0.57 10.54 -1.31
CA SER A 128 0.76 10.78 -0.78
C SER A 128 0.67 11.47 0.58
N CYS A 129 1.47 10.99 1.53
CA CYS A 129 1.85 11.76 2.70
C CYS A 129 3.13 12.53 2.37
N VAL A 130 3.05 13.85 2.47
CA VAL A 130 4.14 14.80 2.23
C VAL A 130 4.60 15.32 3.58
N VAL A 131 5.78 14.90 4.01
CA VAL A 131 6.39 15.35 5.27
C VAL A 131 7.38 16.47 4.98
N ARG A 132 7.16 17.64 5.56
CA ARG A 132 7.99 18.84 5.38
C ARG A 132 8.67 19.24 6.68
N HIS A 133 9.98 19.45 6.61
CA HIS A 133 10.77 19.99 7.70
C HIS A 133 11.46 21.28 7.26
N HIS A 134 10.87 22.40 7.66
CA HIS A 134 11.22 23.75 7.17
C HIS A 134 12.66 24.15 7.51
N ASN A 135 13.15 23.80 8.70
CA ASN A 135 14.47 24.23 9.17
C ASN A 135 15.65 23.56 8.44
N THR A 136 15.44 22.37 7.87
CA THR A 136 16.47 21.65 7.09
C THR A 136 16.14 21.61 5.60
N ASN A 137 15.05 22.29 5.19
CA ASN A 137 14.53 22.26 3.82
C ASN A 137 14.34 20.83 3.29
N THR A 138 13.90 19.92 4.15
CA THR A 138 13.71 18.50 3.82
C THR A 138 12.24 18.23 3.51
N THR A 139 11.98 17.58 2.38
CA THR A 139 10.63 17.10 2.03
C THR A 139 10.72 15.62 1.68
N ILE A 140 9.89 14.80 2.32
CA ILE A 140 9.82 13.35 2.09
C ILE A 140 8.41 13.01 1.62
N TYR A 141 8.34 12.23 0.54
CA TYR A 141 7.09 11.72 0.00
C TYR A 141 6.98 10.23 0.32
N LYS A 142 5.84 9.83 0.87
CA LYS A 142 5.43 8.42 0.93
C LYS A 142 4.09 8.27 0.25
N ASN A 143 3.98 7.27 -0.60
CA ASN A 143 2.84 7.12 -1.51
C ASN A 143 2.15 5.80 -1.23
N ILE A 144 0.82 5.82 -1.24
CA ILE A 144 -0.04 4.66 -1.44
C ILE A 144 -0.52 4.74 -2.88
N THR A 145 -0.11 3.79 -3.71
CA THR A 145 -0.64 3.65 -5.07
C THR A 145 -1.87 2.77 -5.03
N PHE A 146 -2.98 3.25 -5.61
CA PHE A 146 -4.22 2.48 -5.71
C PHE A 146 -4.21 1.55 -6.94
N VAL A 147 -3.01 1.14 -7.37
CA VAL A 147 -2.81 0.25 -8.50
C VAL A 147 -1.93 -0.91 -8.04
N SER A 148 -2.54 -1.99 -7.57
CA SER A 148 -2.04 -3.36 -7.67
C SER A 148 -2.97 -4.31 -6.89
N PRO A 149 -3.46 -5.42 -7.48
CA PRO A 149 -3.01 -5.99 -8.74
C PRO A 149 -3.54 -5.26 -9.98
N ALA A 150 -2.97 -5.50 -11.16
CA ALA A 150 -3.67 -5.16 -12.40
C ALA A 150 -5.00 -5.93 -12.42
N ILE A 151 -6.08 -5.38 -13.02
CA ILE A 151 -7.39 -6.05 -13.03
C ILE A 151 -7.25 -7.50 -13.52
N GLN A 152 -6.34 -7.75 -14.46
CA GLN A 152 -5.98 -9.08 -14.97
C GLN A 152 -5.46 -10.07 -13.93
N ASN A 153 -4.83 -9.61 -12.85
CA ASN A 153 -4.26 -10.46 -11.79
C ASN A 153 -5.23 -10.67 -10.62
N ALA A 154 -6.27 -9.84 -10.51
CA ALA A 154 -7.27 -9.95 -9.44
C ALA A 154 -8.60 -10.55 -9.93
N LEU A 155 -8.88 -10.52 -11.25
CA LEU A 155 -10.15 -11.00 -11.77
C LEU A 155 -10.30 -12.51 -11.54
N LYS A 156 -11.33 -12.84 -10.77
CA LYS A 156 -11.76 -14.20 -10.43
C LYS A 156 -13.20 -14.38 -10.87
N VAL A 157 -13.49 -15.52 -11.48
CA VAL A 157 -14.87 -15.94 -11.76
C VAL A 157 -15.19 -17.16 -10.91
N THR A 158 -16.33 -17.10 -10.22
CA THR A 158 -16.89 -18.24 -9.49
C THR A 158 -18.15 -18.70 -10.17
N ILE A 159 -18.34 -20.01 -10.27
CA ILE A 159 -19.60 -20.60 -10.71
C ILE A 159 -20.34 -21.16 -9.49
N GLN A 160 -21.64 -20.90 -9.42
CA GLN A 160 -22.54 -21.45 -8.45
C GLN A 160 -23.59 -22.31 -9.16
N ARG A 161 -23.74 -23.56 -8.73
CA ARG A 161 -24.80 -24.46 -9.21
C ARG A 161 -25.96 -24.49 -8.22
N PHE A 162 -27.19 -24.42 -8.71
CA PHE A 162 -28.39 -24.61 -7.89
C PHE A 162 -28.77 -26.09 -7.85
N ALA A 163 -27.98 -26.90 -7.13
CA ALA A 163 -28.31 -28.28 -6.78
C ALA A 163 -28.15 -28.45 -5.26
N GLU A 164 -28.74 -29.49 -4.66
CA GLU A 164 -28.48 -29.85 -3.27
C GLU A 164 -27.30 -30.84 -3.20
N PRO A 165 -26.20 -30.56 -2.46
CA PRO A 165 -25.80 -29.28 -1.85
C PRO A 165 -25.28 -28.26 -2.89
N VAL A 166 -25.37 -26.96 -2.57
CA VAL A 166 -24.87 -25.89 -3.45
C VAL A 166 -23.35 -26.01 -3.58
N LEU A 167 -22.88 -26.26 -4.79
CA LEU A 167 -21.45 -26.41 -5.09
C LEU A 167 -20.90 -25.13 -5.72
N TYR A 168 -19.69 -24.76 -5.28
CA TYR A 168 -18.93 -23.62 -5.77
C TYR A 168 -17.59 -24.06 -6.34
N SER A 169 -17.20 -23.44 -7.44
CA SER A 169 -15.83 -23.53 -7.94
C SER A 169 -15.37 -22.21 -8.50
N SER A 170 -14.05 -22.03 -8.57
CA SER A 170 -13.47 -20.78 -9.01
C SER A 170 -12.32 -20.98 -9.97
N ILE A 171 -12.22 -20.06 -10.92
CA ILE A 171 -11.11 -19.92 -11.85
C ILE A 171 -10.47 -18.55 -11.66
N GLU A 172 -9.14 -18.54 -11.72
CA GLU A 172 -8.30 -17.35 -11.61
C GLU A 172 -7.38 -17.30 -12.83
N ASN A 173 -6.86 -16.12 -13.13
CA ASN A 173 -5.86 -15.96 -14.18
C ASN A 173 -4.55 -16.65 -13.76
N GLN A 174 -4.02 -17.56 -14.60
CA GLN A 174 -2.71 -18.18 -14.38
C GLN A 174 -1.58 -17.52 -15.18
N ASP A 175 -1.90 -16.67 -16.16
CA ASP A 175 -0.91 -16.03 -17.04
C ASP A 175 -0.58 -14.61 -16.52
N GLY A 176 0.22 -14.59 -15.45
CA GLY A 176 0.52 -13.40 -14.65
C GLY A 176 1.76 -12.62 -15.06
N GLN A 177 2.32 -12.81 -16.27
CA GLN A 177 3.70 -12.37 -16.53
C GLN A 177 3.89 -11.09 -17.37
N ASP A 178 2.86 -10.55 -18.02
CA ASP A 178 2.99 -9.32 -18.82
C ASP A 178 2.03 -8.21 -18.39
N ASN A 179 2.56 -7.24 -17.63
CA ASN A 179 1.89 -5.99 -17.25
C ASN A 179 1.74 -5.04 -18.45
N LYS A 180 1.01 -5.45 -19.50
CA LYS A 180 0.72 -4.58 -20.65
C LYS A 180 -0.59 -3.83 -20.40
N ALA A 181 -0.53 -2.50 -20.36
CA ALA A 181 -1.71 -1.64 -20.36
C ALA A 181 -2.49 -1.84 -21.68
N GLY A 182 -3.78 -2.16 -21.61
CA GLY A 182 -4.61 -2.41 -22.80
C GLY A 182 -5.74 -3.41 -22.53
N LEU A 183 -6.50 -3.76 -23.57
CA LEU A 183 -7.45 -4.89 -23.49
C LEU A 183 -6.64 -6.18 -23.53
N VAL A 184 -6.55 -6.89 -22.40
CA VAL A 184 -5.92 -8.20 -22.34
C VAL A 184 -7.02 -9.26 -22.39
N LYS A 185 -6.95 -10.16 -23.37
CA LYS A 185 -7.79 -11.37 -23.36
C LYS A 185 -7.01 -12.46 -22.63
N ILE A 186 -7.55 -12.94 -21.52
CA ILE A 186 -7.03 -14.05 -20.74
C ILE A 186 -8.01 -15.22 -20.81
N SER A 187 -7.50 -16.45 -20.73
CA SER A 187 -8.31 -17.68 -20.70
C SER A 187 -8.11 -18.35 -19.36
N ALA A 188 -9.18 -18.82 -18.73
CA ALA A 188 -9.07 -19.66 -17.56
C ALA A 188 -8.61 -21.07 -17.96
N ASP A 189 -7.52 -21.56 -17.37
CA ASP A 189 -7.07 -22.92 -17.62
C ASP A 189 -8.12 -23.94 -17.17
N SER A 190 -8.42 -24.90 -18.04
CA SER A 190 -9.37 -26.03 -17.90
C SER A 190 -10.87 -25.72 -17.81
N GLY A 191 -11.29 -24.47 -17.58
CA GLY A 191 -12.70 -24.06 -17.54
C GLY A 191 -13.54 -24.72 -16.43
N PHE A 192 -14.86 -24.54 -16.48
CA PHE A 192 -15.80 -25.21 -15.57
C PHE A 192 -16.41 -26.45 -16.23
N LYS A 193 -16.53 -27.54 -15.47
CA LYS A 193 -17.24 -28.75 -15.91
C LYS A 193 -18.59 -28.83 -15.21
N VAL A 194 -19.67 -28.92 -15.98
CA VAL A 194 -21.04 -28.97 -15.47
C VAL A 194 -21.83 -30.14 -16.10
N PRO A 195 -22.80 -30.73 -15.39
CA PRO A 195 -23.67 -31.74 -15.97
C PRO A 195 -24.65 -31.16 -16.99
N TYR A 196 -25.09 -32.01 -17.90
CA TYR A 196 -26.14 -31.69 -18.88
C TYR A 196 -27.41 -31.16 -18.20
N ASN A 197 -28.04 -30.18 -18.82
CA ASN A 197 -29.29 -29.53 -18.42
C ASN A 197 -29.26 -28.94 -16.99
N THR A 198 -28.14 -28.31 -16.62
CA THR A 198 -27.98 -27.62 -15.33
C THR A 198 -28.11 -26.10 -15.50
N SER A 199 -28.78 -25.43 -14.56
CA SER A 199 -28.73 -23.97 -14.42
C SER A 199 -27.61 -23.55 -13.46
N VAL A 200 -26.87 -22.50 -13.83
CA VAL A 200 -25.71 -21.99 -13.09
C VAL A 200 -25.71 -20.47 -13.06
N THR A 201 -25.01 -19.90 -12.07
CA THR A 201 -24.68 -18.47 -12.05
C THR A 201 -23.17 -18.31 -12.07
N LEU A 202 -22.65 -17.58 -13.06
CA LEU A 202 -21.27 -17.10 -13.08
C LEU A 202 -21.20 -15.76 -12.37
N LYS A 203 -20.20 -15.57 -11.52
CA LYS A 203 -19.99 -14.34 -10.76
C LYS A 203 -18.55 -13.86 -10.90
N ALA A 204 -18.38 -12.63 -11.36
CA ALA A 204 -17.07 -11.99 -11.48
C ALA A 204 -16.77 -11.13 -10.25
N SER A 205 -15.51 -11.16 -9.82
CA SER A 205 -15.01 -10.35 -8.72
C SER A 205 -13.54 -10.04 -8.94
N ALA A 206 -13.12 -8.82 -8.61
CA ALA A 206 -11.73 -8.40 -8.63
C ALA A 206 -11.37 -7.79 -7.25
N PRO A 207 -11.15 -8.63 -6.22
CA PRO A 207 -10.90 -8.15 -4.86
C PRO A 207 -9.63 -7.30 -4.82
N GLY A 208 -9.69 -6.21 -4.05
CA GLY A 208 -8.57 -5.27 -3.90
C GLY A 208 -8.36 -4.31 -5.08
N ILE A 209 -9.12 -4.43 -6.17
CA ILE A 209 -9.07 -3.49 -7.29
C ILE A 209 -9.88 -2.23 -6.97
N PHE A 210 -9.24 -1.07 -7.16
CA PHE A 210 -9.87 0.23 -7.07
C PHE A 210 -9.52 1.09 -8.31
N PRO A 211 -10.45 1.88 -8.89
CA PRO A 211 -11.90 1.86 -8.64
C PRO A 211 -12.51 0.48 -8.90
N GLU A 212 -13.59 0.13 -8.21
CA GLU A 212 -14.27 -1.16 -8.42
C GLU A 212 -14.67 -1.28 -9.90
N PRO A 213 -14.28 -2.37 -10.59
CA PRO A 213 -14.53 -2.48 -12.01
C PRO A 213 -16.02 -2.74 -12.30
N ARG A 214 -16.49 -2.21 -13.42
CA ARG A 214 -17.77 -2.59 -14.01
C ARG A 214 -17.59 -3.90 -14.80
N TYR A 215 -18.66 -4.69 -14.85
CA TYR A 215 -18.64 -6.01 -15.49
C TYR A 215 -19.68 -6.08 -16.61
N LEU A 216 -19.27 -6.63 -17.74
CA LEU A 216 -20.13 -6.89 -18.90
C LEU A 216 -19.91 -8.32 -19.37
N TRP A 217 -20.97 -9.11 -19.46
CA TRP A 217 -20.95 -10.51 -19.87
C TRP A 217 -21.47 -10.70 -21.29
N TRP A 218 -20.91 -11.61 -22.07
CA TRP A 218 -21.50 -12.00 -23.35
C TRP A 218 -21.12 -13.44 -23.76
N VAL A 219 -21.83 -13.95 -24.75
CA VAL A 219 -21.58 -15.25 -25.40
C VAL A 219 -21.72 -15.07 -26.92
N GLY A 220 -20.72 -15.52 -27.68
CA GLY A 220 -20.67 -15.31 -29.14
C GLY A 220 -20.79 -13.83 -29.52
N ASP A 221 -21.64 -13.54 -30.52
CA ASP A 221 -21.88 -12.18 -31.04
C ASP A 221 -23.08 -11.46 -30.38
N GLN A 222 -23.56 -11.96 -29.24
CA GLN A 222 -24.74 -11.39 -28.58
C GLN A 222 -24.44 -10.07 -27.87
N THR A 223 -25.48 -9.26 -27.66
CA THR A 223 -25.40 -8.02 -26.86
C THR A 223 -25.01 -8.34 -25.41
N GLY A 224 -24.04 -7.60 -24.87
CA GLY A 224 -23.53 -7.84 -23.53
C GLY A 224 -24.55 -7.51 -22.42
N ILE A 225 -24.54 -8.32 -21.37
CA ILE A 225 -25.35 -8.20 -20.15
C ILE A 225 -24.50 -7.54 -19.08
N ALA A 226 -24.89 -6.33 -18.65
CA ALA A 226 -24.18 -5.61 -17.60
C ALA A 226 -24.52 -6.19 -16.22
N GLY A 227 -23.50 -6.46 -15.41
CA GLY A 227 -23.70 -6.96 -14.05
C GLY A 227 -22.56 -7.85 -13.54
N ARG A 228 -22.47 -8.00 -12.22
CA ARG A 228 -21.49 -8.88 -11.57
C ARG A 228 -21.78 -10.35 -11.77
N GLU A 229 -23.02 -10.69 -12.09
CA GLU A 229 -23.52 -12.06 -12.17
C GLU A 229 -24.19 -12.28 -13.52
N LEU A 230 -23.95 -13.45 -14.10
CA LEU A 230 -24.62 -13.96 -15.30
C LEU A 230 -25.35 -15.24 -14.92
N HIS A 231 -26.67 -15.22 -15.03
CA HIS A 231 -27.50 -16.40 -14.86
C HIS A 231 -27.64 -17.14 -16.20
N ILE A 232 -27.49 -18.46 -16.17
CA ILE A 232 -27.56 -19.32 -17.34
C ILE A 232 -28.45 -20.51 -17.01
N ASP A 233 -29.45 -20.73 -17.85
CA ASP A 233 -30.38 -21.84 -17.73
C ASP A 233 -30.12 -22.92 -18.78
N ASN A 234 -30.43 -24.17 -18.41
CA ASN A 234 -30.45 -25.33 -19.29
C ASN A 234 -29.17 -25.45 -20.15
N LEU A 235 -28.03 -25.65 -19.51
CA LEU A 235 -26.75 -25.86 -20.19
C LEU A 235 -26.70 -27.23 -20.89
N GLU A 236 -26.77 -27.25 -22.21
CA GLU A 236 -26.81 -28.47 -23.02
C GLU A 236 -25.56 -28.71 -23.88
N GLU A 237 -24.75 -27.68 -24.10
CA GLU A 237 -23.58 -27.73 -24.99
C GLU A 237 -22.39 -26.94 -24.40
N ASP A 238 -21.17 -27.33 -24.79
CA ASP A 238 -19.94 -26.63 -24.45
C ASP A 238 -19.96 -25.19 -24.99
N LYS A 239 -19.73 -24.22 -24.11
CA LYS A 239 -19.76 -22.79 -24.46
C LYS A 239 -18.69 -22.01 -23.71
N SER A 240 -18.05 -21.08 -24.43
CA SER A 240 -17.20 -20.05 -23.83
C SER A 240 -18.03 -18.79 -23.56
N TYR A 241 -18.06 -18.39 -22.28
CA TYR A 241 -18.59 -17.10 -21.86
C TYR A 241 -17.45 -16.10 -21.70
N TYR A 242 -17.75 -14.82 -21.85
CA TYR A 242 -16.75 -13.77 -21.72
C TYR A 242 -17.22 -12.75 -20.71
N VAL A 243 -16.30 -12.27 -19.88
CA VAL A 243 -16.52 -11.13 -19.00
C VAL A 243 -15.47 -10.07 -19.22
N LEU A 244 -15.91 -8.85 -19.52
CA LEU A 244 -15.09 -7.64 -19.46
C LEU A 244 -15.17 -7.11 -18.04
N ALA A 245 -14.04 -7.00 -17.37
CA ALA A 245 -13.89 -6.19 -16.16
C ALA A 245 -13.11 -4.93 -16.52
N GLU A 246 -13.71 -3.76 -16.36
CA GLU A 246 -13.05 -2.50 -16.70
C GLU A 246 -13.25 -1.43 -15.63
N ASN A 247 -12.20 -0.64 -15.41
CA ASN A 247 -12.25 0.58 -14.64
C ASN A 247 -11.42 1.66 -15.38
N PRO A 248 -11.35 2.90 -14.89
CA PRO A 248 -10.55 3.93 -15.54
C PRO A 248 -9.05 3.63 -15.66
N LEU A 249 -8.52 2.68 -14.89
CA LEU A 249 -7.11 2.29 -14.86
C LEU A 249 -6.79 1.12 -15.80
N GLY A 250 -7.79 0.41 -16.31
CA GLY A 250 -7.55 -0.73 -17.20
C GLY A 250 -8.81 -1.52 -17.53
N ARG A 251 -8.65 -2.47 -18.45
CA ARG A 251 -9.73 -3.37 -18.87
C ARG A 251 -9.17 -4.74 -19.21
N VAL A 252 -9.85 -5.79 -18.78
CA VAL A 252 -9.47 -7.18 -19.05
C VAL A 252 -10.70 -7.95 -19.49
N VAL A 253 -10.51 -8.85 -20.45
CA VAL A 253 -11.53 -9.81 -20.87
C VAL A 253 -11.08 -11.19 -20.44
N LEU A 254 -11.88 -11.87 -19.63
CA LEU A 254 -11.66 -13.26 -19.29
C LEU A 254 -12.61 -14.15 -20.09
N GLU A 255 -12.04 -15.09 -20.83
CA GLU A 255 -12.76 -16.22 -21.41
C GLU A 255 -12.95 -17.29 -20.34
N VAL A 256 -14.21 -17.72 -20.20
CA VAL A 256 -14.70 -18.69 -19.22
C VAL A 256 -15.28 -19.88 -19.99
N PRO A 257 -14.47 -20.89 -20.33
CA PRO A 257 -14.95 -22.12 -20.94
C PRO A 257 -15.84 -22.89 -19.97
N VAL A 258 -17.02 -23.32 -20.41
CA VAL A 258 -17.92 -24.20 -19.68
C VAL A 258 -18.16 -25.46 -20.52
N HIS A 259 -17.79 -26.61 -19.97
CA HIS A 259 -17.84 -27.92 -20.60
C HIS A 259 -18.96 -28.77 -20.00
N ILE A 260 -19.75 -29.40 -20.86
CA ILE A 260 -20.80 -30.33 -20.47
C ILE A 260 -20.20 -31.71 -20.26
N THR A 261 -20.56 -32.33 -19.15
CA THR A 261 -20.12 -33.68 -18.80
C THR A 261 -21.34 -34.59 -18.63
N THR A 262 -21.21 -35.84 -19.09
CA THR A 262 -22.23 -36.88 -18.96
C THR A 262 -22.09 -37.69 -17.67
N SER A 263 -21.05 -37.42 -16.87
CA SER A 263 -20.74 -38.15 -15.64
C SER A 263 -21.11 -37.32 -14.41
N ASP A 264 -22.05 -37.81 -13.60
CA ASP A 264 -22.15 -37.43 -12.20
C ASP A 264 -20.91 -37.95 -11.47
N TYR A 265 -19.89 -37.10 -11.29
CA TYR A 265 -18.69 -37.50 -10.56
C TYR A 265 -18.27 -36.50 -9.49
N SER A 266 -18.24 -37.05 -8.28
CA SER A 266 -17.78 -36.55 -6.98
C SER A 266 -16.28 -36.22 -6.90
N GLN A 267 -15.68 -35.69 -7.96
CA GLN A 267 -14.24 -35.32 -8.01
C GLN A 267 -14.01 -33.81 -7.99
N TRP A 268 -14.78 -33.09 -7.19
CA TRP A 268 -14.40 -31.74 -6.76
C TRP A 268 -13.43 -31.84 -5.58
N ASN A 269 -12.24 -32.39 -5.83
CA ASN A 269 -11.11 -32.24 -4.91
C ASN A 269 -10.19 -31.17 -5.50
N ASP A 270 -10.32 -29.98 -4.93
CA ASP A 270 -9.24 -29.06 -4.56
C ASP A 270 -7.90 -29.31 -5.27
N SER A 271 -7.73 -28.75 -6.47
CA SER A 271 -6.42 -28.56 -7.07
C SER A 271 -5.69 -27.38 -6.40
N SER A 272 -5.55 -27.42 -5.07
CA SER A 272 -4.59 -26.62 -4.30
C SER A 272 -3.68 -27.47 -3.40
N ARG A 273 -3.60 -28.77 -3.64
CA ARG A 273 -2.59 -29.64 -3.01
C ARG A 273 -1.75 -30.34 -4.07
N ASP A 274 -0.57 -29.81 -4.32
CA ASP A 274 0.62 -30.63 -4.48
C ASP A 274 1.87 -29.81 -4.13
N GLY A 275 2.58 -30.30 -3.10
CA GLY A 275 3.71 -29.64 -2.48
C GLY A 275 4.15 -30.23 -1.14
N ASP A 276 3.42 -31.20 -0.56
CA ASP A 276 3.95 -32.04 0.52
C ASP A 276 4.49 -33.34 -0.07
N ALA A 277 5.78 -33.27 -0.45
CA ALA A 277 6.55 -34.47 -0.74
C ALA A 277 6.67 -35.30 0.54
N MET A 278 6.07 -36.50 0.52
CA MET A 278 6.35 -37.56 1.48
C MET A 278 7.84 -37.92 1.40
N VAL A 279 8.61 -37.47 2.38
CA VAL A 279 9.96 -37.97 2.64
C VAL A 279 9.81 -39.35 3.28
N THR A 280 10.23 -40.38 2.55
CA THR A 280 10.38 -41.74 3.09
C THR A 280 11.53 -41.77 4.08
N ASP A 281 11.22 -42.26 5.27
CA ASP A 281 12.13 -42.59 6.36
C ASP A 281 13.20 -43.61 5.91
N THR A 282 14.46 -43.17 5.92
CA THR A 282 15.61 -44.05 6.11
C THR A 282 16.45 -43.50 7.24
N THR A 283 16.35 -44.18 8.38
CA THR A 283 17.27 -44.21 9.51
C THR A 283 18.73 -43.91 9.17
N GLU A 284 19.33 -42.92 9.85
CA GLU A 284 20.59 -43.06 10.62
C GLU A 284 21.00 -41.74 11.29
N GLY A 285 21.13 -41.77 12.62
CA GLY A 285 22.25 -41.14 13.35
C GLY A 285 22.14 -39.69 13.85
N LEU A 286 21.97 -39.55 15.18
CA LEU A 286 22.64 -38.60 16.11
C LEU A 286 22.54 -37.07 15.82
N ASP A 287 22.35 -36.15 16.76
CA ASP A 287 22.23 -36.17 18.20
C ASP A 287 21.66 -34.80 18.64
N THR A 288 21.02 -34.80 19.81
CA THR A 288 20.56 -33.73 20.70
C THR A 288 20.98 -32.26 20.48
N GLY A 289 20.03 -31.33 20.72
CA GLY A 289 20.38 -29.99 21.24
C GLY A 289 19.37 -28.86 21.07
N ALA A 290 18.24 -28.88 21.79
CA ALA A 290 17.37 -27.72 21.96
C ALA A 290 17.92 -26.79 23.07
N ILE A 291 18.00 -25.47 22.83
CA ILE A 291 17.88 -24.45 23.89
C ILE A 291 17.11 -23.24 23.36
N ILE A 292 15.98 -22.98 24.03
CA ILE A 292 15.15 -21.77 24.03
C ILE A 292 15.88 -20.69 24.84
N GLY A 293 15.84 -19.43 24.40
CA GLY A 293 16.32 -18.29 25.17
C GLY A 293 15.64 -16.99 24.77
N ILE A 294 14.54 -16.68 25.45
CA ILE A 294 13.99 -15.33 25.58
C ILE A 294 14.88 -14.58 26.58
N VAL A 295 15.37 -13.40 26.18
CA VAL A 295 15.62 -12.22 27.05
C VAL A 295 15.30 -10.97 26.24
#